data_AF-A0A0P9WR24-F1
#
_entry.id   AF-A0A0P9WR24-F1
#
_cell.length_a   1.000
_cell.length_b   1.000
_cell.length_c   1.000
_cell.angle_alpha   90.00
_cell.angle_beta   90.00
_cell.angle_gamma   90.00
#
_symmetry.space_group_name_H-M   'P 1'
#
loop_
_entity.id
_entity.type
_entity.pdbx_description
1 polymer ?
#
loop_
_entity_poly.entity_id
_entity_poly.type
_entity_poly.pdbx_seq_one_letter_code
_entity_poly.pdbx_strand_id
1 'polypeptide(L)'
;MKVLMKITSVSVDVFSFPSRRAVDSAGHAHPGEEKPVKMAMLRIACDEGSEGFSFGSAELIRPHIIESFVKKVLIGQNPMNREKIWQELAH
;
A
#
# COMPACT_ATOMS: atom_id res chain seq x y z
N MET A 1 18.50 23.52 9.53
CA MET A 1 18.73 22.13 10.01
C MET A 1 18.00 21.20 9.06
N LYS A 2 18.72 20.30 8.36
CA LYS A 2 18.11 19.32 7.45
C LYS A 2 17.82 18.08 8.27
N VAL A 3 16.61 17.98 8.83
CA VAL A 3 16.14 16.69 9.37
C VAL A 3 15.99 15.78 8.17
N LEU A 4 16.85 14.78 8.06
CA LEU A 4 16.79 13.78 6.99
C LEU A 4 15.77 12.73 7.42
N MET A 5 14.48 13.04 7.25
CA MET A 5 13.40 12.06 7.37
C MET A 5 13.66 10.92 6.38
N LYS A 6 13.70 9.68 6.86
CA LYS A 6 13.93 8.48 6.04
C LYS A 6 12.85 7.45 6.27
N ILE A 7 12.38 6.82 5.19
CA ILE A 7 11.51 5.66 5.26
C ILE A 7 12.30 4.49 5.86
N THR A 8 11.79 3.89 6.94
CA THR A 8 12.43 2.78 7.64
C THR A 8 11.62 1.48 7.54
N SER A 9 10.32 1.57 7.27
CA SER A 9 9.47 0.40 7.11
C SER A 9 8.41 0.58 6.04
N VAL A 10 8.07 -0.55 5.40
CA VAL A 10 6.92 -0.73 4.53
C VAL A 10 6.25 -2.03 4.96
N SER A 11 4.99 -1.97 5.39
CA SER A 11 4.22 -3.13 5.85
C SER A 11 2.83 -3.16 5.23
N VAL A 12 2.23 -4.35 5.20
CA VAL A 12 0.88 -4.55 4.68
C VAL A 12 0.07 -5.38 5.66
N ASP A 13 -1.06 -4.83 6.09
CA ASP A 13 -2.02 -5.51 6.95
C ASP A 13 -3.25 -5.89 6.15
N VAL A 14 -3.56 -7.19 6.05
CA VAL A 14 -4.76 -7.69 5.39
C VAL A 14 -5.84 -7.94 6.42
N PHE A 15 -6.99 -7.30 6.27
CA PHE A 15 -8.14 -7.44 7.16
C PHE A 15 -9.41 -7.76 6.37
N SER A 16 -10.44 -8.23 7.07
CA SER A 16 -11.75 -8.50 6.49
C SER A 16 -12.81 -7.57 7.08
N PHE A 17 -13.75 -7.13 6.26
CA PHE A 17 -14.87 -6.27 6.67
C PHE A 17 -16.16 -6.66 5.93
N PRO A 18 -17.35 -6.44 6.51
CA PRO A 18 -18.61 -6.73 5.84
C PRO A 18 -18.86 -5.74 4.70
N SER A 19 -19.29 -6.23 3.54
CA SER A 19 -19.68 -5.40 2.41
C SER A 19 -20.81 -6.03 1.60
N ARG A 20 -21.67 -5.18 1.03
CA ARG A 20 -22.70 -5.56 0.05
C ARG A 20 -22.27 -5.30 -1.39
N ARG A 21 -20.99 -4.97 -1.60
CA ARG A 21 -20.44 -4.81 -2.96
C ARG A 21 -20.15 -6.18 -3.55
N ALA A 22 -20.84 -6.51 -4.63
CA ALA A 22 -20.54 -7.61 -5.52
C ALA A 22 -19.71 -7.12 -6.72
N VAL A 23 -18.99 -8.03 -7.35
CA VAL A 23 -18.23 -7.79 -8.57
C VAL A 23 -18.57 -8.90 -9.55
N ASP A 24 -19.02 -8.56 -10.75
CA ASP A 24 -19.33 -9.54 -11.80
C ASP A 24 -18.06 -10.10 -12.46
N SER A 25 -18.22 -11.04 -13.40
CA SER A 25 -17.08 -11.64 -14.11
C SER A 25 -16.30 -10.67 -14.98
N ALA A 26 -16.86 -9.52 -15.33
CA ALA A 26 -16.19 -8.45 -16.08
C ALA A 26 -15.52 -7.41 -15.17
N GLY A 27 -15.69 -7.51 -13.85
CA GLY A 27 -15.10 -6.60 -12.87
C GLY A 27 -15.97 -5.41 -12.48
N HIS A 28 -17.22 -5.31 -12.95
CA HIS A 28 -18.10 -4.20 -12.59
C HIS A 28 -18.70 -4.38 -11.19
N ALA A 29 -18.83 -3.26 -10.48
CA ALA A 29 -19.41 -3.25 -9.15
C ALA A 29 -20.95 -3.25 -9.21
N HIS A 30 -21.57 -4.09 -8.39
CA HIS A 30 -23.01 -4.16 -8.20
C HIS A 30 -23.37 -4.24 -6.72
N PRO A 31 -24.59 -3.86 -6.31
CA PRO A 31 -25.14 -4.27 -5.02
C PRO A 31 -25.35 -5.80 -4.98
N GLY A 32 -25.23 -6.39 -3.79
CA GLY A 32 -25.49 -7.81 -3.57
C GLY A 32 -25.61 -8.17 -2.09
N GLU A 33 -25.64 -9.47 -1.81
CA GLU A 33 -25.67 -10.00 -0.45
C GLU A 33 -24.44 -9.58 0.36
N GLU A 34 -24.65 -9.40 1.65
CA GLU A 34 -23.57 -9.04 2.56
C GLU A 34 -22.60 -10.22 2.75
N LYS A 35 -21.30 -9.95 2.59
CA LYS A 35 -20.25 -10.95 2.76
C LYS A 35 -18.98 -10.32 3.31
N PRO A 36 -18.11 -11.11 3.98
CA PRO A 36 -16.77 -10.64 4.32
C PRO A 36 -15.95 -10.42 3.05
N VAL A 37 -15.33 -9.24 2.95
CA VAL A 37 -14.40 -8.87 1.87
C VAL A 37 -13.04 -8.56 2.46
N LYS A 38 -11.97 -9.00 1.79
CA LYS A 38 -10.60 -8.68 2.19
C LYS A 38 -10.16 -7.33 1.61
N MET A 39 -9.50 -6.53 2.43
CA MET A 39 -8.79 -5.32 2.03
C MET A 39 -7.40 -5.33 2.65
N ALA A 40 -6.46 -4.66 2.02
CA ALA A 40 -5.12 -4.50 2.53
C ALA A 40 -4.82 -3.02 2.79
N MET A 41 -4.18 -2.74 3.91
CA MET A 41 -3.65 -1.43 4.28
C MET A 41 -2.13 -1.44 4.10
N LEU A 42 -1.63 -0.64 3.18
CA LEU A 42 -0.20 -0.32 3.07
C LEU A 42 0.15 0.74 4.12
N ARG A 43 1.20 0.49 4.89
CA ARG A 43 1.77 1.43 5.86
C ARG A 43 3.23 1.69 5.52
N ILE A 44 3.62 2.96 5.54
CA ILE A 44 5.00 3.42 5.36
C ILE A 44 5.37 4.21 6.61
N ALA A 45 6.42 3.80 7.33
CA ALA A 45 6.90 4.51 8.52
C ALA A 45 8.28 5.13 8.31
N CYS A 46 8.53 6.24 9.00
CA CYS A 46 9.80 6.95 8.96
C CYS A 46 10.55 6.87 10.30
N ASP A 47 11.84 7.19 10.27
CA ASP A 47 12.75 7.17 11.43
C ASP A 47 12.34 8.12 12.56
N GLU A 48 11.68 9.22 12.24
CA GLU A 48 11.13 10.19 13.21
C GLU A 48 9.73 9.81 13.75
N GLY A 49 9.19 8.65 13.37
CA GLY A 49 7.92 8.12 13.87
C GLY A 49 6.67 8.50 13.06
N SER A 50 6.81 9.37 12.06
CA SER A 50 5.72 9.71 11.11
C SER A 50 5.33 8.53 10.24
N GLU A 51 4.04 8.40 9.93
CA GLU A 51 3.50 7.29 9.14
C GLU A 51 2.50 7.76 8.09
N GLY A 52 2.46 7.04 6.96
CA GLY A 52 1.48 7.22 5.89
C GLY A 52 0.77 5.91 5.56
N PHE A 53 -0.49 6.01 5.16
CA PHE A 53 -1.36 4.86 4.93
C PHE A 53 -2.09 4.97 3.58
N SER A 54 -2.35 3.82 2.96
CA SER A 54 -3.22 3.70 1.78
C SER A 54 -3.89 2.33 1.75
N PHE A 55 -5.07 2.24 1.15
CA PHE A 55 -5.87 1.01 1.11
C PHE A 55 -6.03 0.49 -0.32
N GLY A 56 -6.03 -0.82 -0.49
CA GLY A 56 -6.21 -1.44 -1.79
C GLY A 56 -6.55 -2.93 -1.73
N SER A 57 -6.68 -3.53 -2.91
CA SER A 57 -6.78 -4.99 -3.04
C SER A 57 -5.51 -5.65 -2.51
N ALA A 58 -5.67 -6.72 -1.72
CA ALA A 58 -4.53 -7.48 -1.20
C ALA A 58 -3.61 -8.02 -2.30
N GLU A 59 -4.13 -8.28 -3.50
CA GLU A 59 -3.33 -8.76 -4.63
C GLU A 59 -2.40 -7.70 -5.23
N LEU A 60 -2.78 -6.42 -5.16
CA LEU A 60 -1.97 -5.30 -5.66
C LEU A 60 -0.74 -5.06 -4.79
N ILE A 61 -0.85 -5.32 -3.49
CA ILE A 61 0.21 -5.13 -2.49
C ILE A 61 0.59 -6.44 -1.78
N ARG A 62 0.52 -7.56 -2.50
CA ARG A 62 0.90 -8.88 -1.99
C ARG A 62 2.41 -8.96 -1.69
N PRO A 63 2.86 -9.90 -0.83
CA PRO A 63 4.25 -9.96 -0.37
C PRO A 63 5.29 -9.92 -1.49
N HIS A 64 5.06 -10.64 -2.59
CA HIS A 64 5.98 -10.64 -3.71
C HIS A 64 6.22 -9.23 -4.30
N ILE A 65 5.18 -8.40 -4.43
CA ILE A 65 5.33 -7.03 -4.94
C ILE A 65 6.07 -6.15 -3.94
N ILE A 66 5.73 -6.27 -2.66
CA ILE A 66 6.33 -5.48 -1.58
C ILE A 66 7.83 -5.77 -1.45
N GLU A 67 8.22 -7.04 -1.38
CA GLU A 67 9.60 -7.44 -1.16
C GLU A 67 10.46 -7.29 -2.42
N SER A 68 9.89 -7.59 -3.60
CA SER A 68 10.70 -7.63 -4.84
C SER A 68 10.93 -6.26 -5.45
N PHE A 69 10.04 -5.29 -5.21
CA PHE A 69 10.06 -3.98 -5.86
C PHE A 69 9.94 -2.83 -4.85
N VAL A 70 8.81 -2.73 -4.13
CA VAL A 70 8.47 -1.53 -3.34
C VAL A 70 9.52 -1.23 -2.27
N LYS A 71 9.91 -2.22 -1.46
CA LYS A 71 10.91 -2.01 -0.40
C LYS A 71 12.28 -1.62 -0.94
N LYS A 72 12.68 -2.15 -2.09
CA LYS A 72 13.98 -1.84 -2.71
C LYS A 72 14.08 -0.37 -3.12
N VAL A 73 12.96 0.22 -3.56
CA VAL A 73 12.90 1.64 -3.94
C VAL A 73 12.75 2.53 -2.70
N LEU A 74 11.81 2.21 -1.80
CA LEU A 74 11.39 3.13 -0.74
C LEU A 74 12.34 3.20 0.45
N ILE A 75 12.88 2.06 0.93
CA ILE A 75 13.63 2.02 2.19
C ILE A 75 14.88 2.92 2.10
N GLY A 76 15.05 3.79 3.10
CA GLY A 76 16.16 4.75 3.18
C GLY A 76 15.97 6.05 2.39
N GLN A 77 14.94 6.15 1.54
CA GLN A 77 14.63 7.40 0.83
C GLN A 77 13.99 8.43 1.74
N ASN A 78 14.13 9.70 1.37
CA ASN A 78 13.31 10.76 1.96
C ASN A 78 11.89 10.69 1.36
N PRO A 79 10.83 10.54 2.18
CA PRO A 79 9.46 10.34 1.70
C PRO A 79 8.89 11.55 0.94
N MET A 80 9.49 12.74 1.06
CA MET A 80 9.06 13.93 0.32
C MET A 80 9.57 13.97 -1.11
N ASN A 81 10.53 13.10 -1.49
CA ASN A 81 11.03 12.98 -2.87
C ASN A 81 10.07 12.13 -3.75
N ARG A 82 8.77 12.44 -3.72
CA ARG A 82 7.70 11.62 -4.31
C ARG A 82 7.90 11.35 -5.80
N GLU A 83 8.28 12.36 -6.58
CA GLU A 83 8.51 12.21 -8.02
C GLU A 83 9.66 11.25 -8.32
N LYS A 84 10.78 11.39 -7.61
CA LYS A 84 11.93 10.49 -7.75
C LYS A 84 11.53 9.04 -7.43
N ILE A 85 10.85 8.83 -6.29
CA ILE A 85 10.37 7.50 -5.87
C ILE A 85 9.41 6.91 -6.91
N TRP A 86 8.52 7.73 -7.47
CA TRP A 86 7.58 7.28 -8.48
C TRP A 86 8.28 6.83 -9.76
N GLN A 87 9.25 7.60 -10.26
CA GLN A 87 10.04 7.21 -11.43
C GLN A 87 10.83 5.93 -11.19
N GLU A 88 11.43 5.76 -10.00
CA GLU A 88 12.14 4.52 -9.63
C GLU A 88 11.24 3.28 -9.55
N LEU A 89 9.94 3.44 -9.27
CA LEU A 89 8.96 2.34 -9.27
C LEU A 89 8.42 2.00 -10.66
N ALA A 90 8.45 2.94 -11.61
CA ALA A 90 7.86 2.80 -12.93
C ALA A 90 8.78 2.08 -13.95
N HIS A 91 10.01 1.76 -13.55
CA HIS A 91 11.04 1.08 -14.34
C HIS A 91 11.21 -0.39 -13.93
#